data_AF-A0A2G9R8U4-F1
#
_entry.id   AF-A0A2G9R8U4-F1
#
_cell.length_a   1.000
_cell.length_b   1.000
_cell.length_c   1.000
_cell.angle_alpha   90.00
_cell.angle_beta   90.00
_cell.angle_gamma   90.00
#
_symmetry.space_group_name_H-M   'P 1'
#
loop_
_entity.id
_entity.type
_entity.pdbx_description
1 polymer ?
#
loop_
_entity_poly.entity_id
_entity_poly.type
_entity_poly.pdbx_seq_one_letter_code
_entity_poly.pdbx_strand_id
1 'polypeptide(L)' 'MSFVEMVEMVDILKRVDYDGKHGPYPNPNVRKAKIMAKVVKSLHRNFGVWRSKD' A
#
# COMPACT_ATOMS: atom_id res chain seq x y z
N MET A 1 3.02 7.85 -12.78
CA MET A 1 3.36 7.69 -11.36
C MET A 1 4.77 8.25 -11.18
N SER A 2 4.97 9.18 -10.25
CA SER A 2 6.26 9.83 -10.00
C SER A 2 7.15 8.99 -9.07
N PHE A 3 8.45 9.28 -9.05
CA PHE A 3 9.40 8.63 -8.13
C PHE A 3 8.98 8.80 -6.66
N VAL A 4 8.43 9.97 -6.30
CA VAL A 4 7.98 10.29 -4.94
C VAL A 4 6.76 9.42 -4.54
N GLU A 5 5.81 9.22 -5.45
CA GLU A 5 4.65 8.34 -5.22
C GLU A 5 5.06 6.87 -5.03
N MET A 6 6.09 6.41 -5.74
CA MET A 6 6.64 5.07 -5.57
C MET A 6 7.33 4.90 -4.22
N VAL A 7 8.09 5.91 -3.77
CA VAL A 7 8.75 5.87 -2.46
C VAL A 7 7.73 5.82 -1.33
N GLU A 8 6.65 6.61 -1.40
CA GLU A 8 5.54 6.58 -0.44
C GLU A 8 4.87 5.19 -0.38
N MET A 9 4.64 4.58 -1.56
CA MET A 9 4.11 3.22 -1.67
C MET A 9 4.97 2.19 -0.95
N VAL A 10 6.28 2.23 -1.21
CA VAL A 10 7.26 1.29 -0.65
C VAL A 10 7.42 1.49 0.85
N ASP A 11 7.34 2.73 1.36
CA ASP A 11 7.36 3.01 2.80
C ASP A 11 6.15 2.40 3.51
N ILE A 12 4.95 2.54 2.95
CA ILE A 12 3.72 1.95 3.49
C ILE A 12 3.79 0.41 3.47
N LEU A 13 4.27 -0.17 2.37
CA LEU A 13 4.49 -1.61 2.26
C LEU A 13 5.44 -2.09 3.36
N LYS A 14 6.61 -1.45 3.51
CA LYS A 14 7.56 -1.78 4.57
C LYS A 14 6.92 -1.65 5.95
N ARG A 15 6.27 -0.53 6.27
CA ARG A 15 5.62 -0.34 7.58
C ARG A 15 4.56 -1.38 7.92
N VAL A 16 3.76 -1.80 6.94
CA VAL A 16 2.67 -2.75 7.18
C VAL A 16 3.14 -4.20 7.13
N ASP A 17 4.17 -4.51 6.34
CA ASP A 17 4.71 -5.87 6.21
C ASP A 17 5.79 -6.20 7.24
N TYR A 18 6.59 -5.23 7.69
CA TYR A 18 7.65 -5.43 8.69
C TYR A 18 7.17 -5.40 10.15
N ASP A 19 5.89 -5.11 10.43
CA ASP A 19 5.41 -5.01 11.82
C ASP A 19 5.55 -6.32 12.61
N GLY A 20 5.90 -7.46 11.99
CA GLY A 20 6.34 -8.69 12.66
C GLY A 20 5.29 -9.37 13.55
N LYS A 21 4.15 -8.72 13.78
CA LYS A 21 3.06 -9.12 14.67
C LYS A 21 2.18 -10.23 14.13
N HIS A 22 2.45 -10.68 12.90
CA HIS A 22 1.57 -11.61 12.22
C HIS A 22 2.37 -12.81 11.72
N GLY A 23 2.03 -13.99 12.24
CA GLY A 23 2.54 -15.27 11.75
C GLY A 23 2.12 -15.56 10.31
N PRO A 24 2.44 -16.75 9.77
CA PRO A 24 2.07 -17.16 8.41
C PRO A 24 0.58 -16.88 8.16
N TYR A 25 0.29 -16.09 7.14
CA TYR A 25 -1.06 -15.56 6.95
C TYR A 25 -2.00 -16.64 6.40
N PRO A 26 -3.18 -16.84 7.00
CA PRO A 26 -4.17 -17.81 6.50
C PRO A 26 -4.68 -17.48 5.10
N ASN A 27 -4.68 -16.20 4.70
CA ASN A 27 -5.08 -15.77 3.36
C ASN A 27 -4.23 -14.56 2.88
N PRO A 28 -3.16 -14.82 2.11
CA PRO A 28 -2.25 -13.76 1.65
C PRO A 28 -2.93 -12.73 0.72
N ASN A 29 -3.96 -13.13 -0.03
CA ASN A 29 -4.66 -12.22 -0.96
C ASN A 29 -5.45 -11.13 -0.23
N VAL A 30 -6.07 -11.47 0.91
CA VAL A 30 -6.84 -10.51 1.72
C VAL A 30 -5.93 -9.44 2.33
N ARG A 31 -4.73 -9.83 2.78
CA ARG A 31 -3.73 -8.87 3.29
C ARG A 31 -3.21 -7.97 2.19
N LYS A 32 -2.85 -8.54 1.03
CA LYS A 32 -2.42 -7.77 -0.13
C LYS A 32 -3.46 -6.72 -0.51
N ALA A 33 -4.75 -7.08 -0.54
CA ALA A 33 -5.84 -6.13 -0.80
C ALA A 33 -5.93 -5.02 0.27
N LYS A 34 -5.80 -5.35 1.55
CA LYS A 34 -5.80 -4.35 2.65
C LYS A 34 -4.62 -3.38 2.56
N ILE A 35 -3.44 -3.87 2.19
CA ILE A 35 -2.24 -3.02 2.02
C ILE A 35 -2.40 -2.12 0.80
N MET A 36 -2.85 -2.67 -0.33
CA MET A 36 -3.14 -1.89 -1.53
C MET A 36 -4.19 -0.81 -1.26
N ALA A 37 -5.21 -1.09 -0.44
CA ALA A 37 -6.19 -0.07 -0.05
C ALA A 37 -5.58 1.08 0.77
N LYS A 38 -4.65 0.79 1.69
CA LYS A 38 -3.92 1.82 2.45
C LYS A 38 -3.04 2.68 1.54
N VAL A 39 -2.32 2.02 0.65
CA VAL A 39 -1.47 2.65 -0.37
C VAL A 39 -2.29 3.61 -1.24
N VAL A 40 -3.41 3.14 -1.81
CA VAL A 40 -4.27 3.96 -2.68
C VAL A 40 -4.86 5.13 -1.92
N LYS A 41 -5.27 4.92 -0.66
CA LYS A 41 -5.80 5.98 0.20
C LYS A 41 -4.75 7.05 0.53
N SER A 42 -3.49 6.66 0.73
CA SER A 42 -2.39 7.59 1.00
C SER A 42 -2.04 8.41 -0.24
N LEU A 43 -1.93 7.74 -1.40
CA LEU A 43 -1.65 8.42 -2.67
C LEU A 43 -2.73 9.42 -3.05
N HIS A 44 -4.00 9.05 -2.85
CA HIS A 44 -5.10 9.97 -3.12
C HIS A 44 -5.07 11.19 -2.19
N ARG A 45 -4.75 11.01 -0.90
CA ARG A 45 -4.68 12.12 0.08
C ARG A 45 -3.47 13.03 -0.10
N ASN A 46 -2.29 12.46 -0.33
CA ASN A 46 -1.03 13.20 -0.33
C ASN A 46 -0.66 13.74 -1.72
N PHE A 47 -1.07 13.05 -2.78
CA PHE A 47 -0.67 13.37 -4.15
C PHE A 47 -1.86 13.67 -5.07
N GLY A 48 -3.10 13.60 -4.57
CA GLY A 48 -4.29 13.79 -5.39
C GLY A 48 -4.45 12.73 -6.49
N VAL A 49 -3.75 11.59 -6.36
CA VAL A 49 -3.74 10.54 -7.38
C VAL A 49 -5.09 9.84 -7.37
N TRP A 50 -5.93 10.21 -8.32
CA TRP A 50 -7.09 9.42 -8.71
C TRP A 50 -6.62 8.40 -9.75
N ARG A 51 -6.58 7.11 -9.40
CA ARG A 51 -6.39 6.09 -10.45
C ARG A 51 -7.68 6.02 -11.27
N SER A 52 -7.70 6.62 -12.46
CA SER A 52 -8.44 6.05 -13.58
C SER A 52 -7.68 4.81 -14.05
N LYS A 53 -8.43 3.81 -14.47
CA LYS A 53 -7.90 2.54 -14.95
C LYS A 53 -7.90 2.67 -16.48
N ASP A 54 -6.79 3.11 -17.03
CA ASP A 54 -6.48 3.07 -18.46
C ASP A 54 -5.08 2.48 -18.64
#